data_AF-A0A951F124-F1
#
_entry.id   AF-A0A951F124-F1
#
_cell.length_a   1.000
_cell.length_b   1.000
_cell.length_c   1.000
_cell.angle_alpha   90.00
_cell.angle_beta   90.00
_cell.angle_gamma   90.00
#
_symmetry.space_group_name_H-M   'P 1'
#
loop_
_entity.id
_entity.type
_entity.pdbx_description
1 polymer ?
#
loop_
_entity_poly.entity_id
_entity_poly.type
_entity_poly.pdbx_seq_one_letter_code
_entity_poly.pdbx_strand_id
1 'polypeptide(L)'
;MTRFEEQLKEAMARREPSGDFTARVLAKANREAAGGAGNSWRDWFRAPMAWRFAGAAACAVLLATSGSVMYEQHERAARGEAAKDKLMTAVRIAGVKLQQVHRHVLQVEAMEANQ
;
A
#
# COMPACT_ATOMS: atom_id res chain seq x y z
N MET A 1 9.48 16.12 -5.03
CA MET A 1 8.10 15.78 -4.64
C MET A 1 7.74 14.47 -5.29
N THR A 2 6.99 13.61 -4.59
CA THR A 2 6.55 12.33 -5.14
C THR A 2 5.31 12.53 -6.03
N ARG A 3 5.09 11.64 -7.01
CA ARG A 3 3.92 11.68 -7.92
C ARG A 3 2.58 11.71 -7.16
N PHE A 4 2.55 11.12 -5.96
CA PHE A 4 1.37 11.12 -5.10
C PHE A 4 1.09 12.50 -4.47
N GLU A 5 2.13 13.19 -4.00
CA GLU A 5 2.00 14.54 -3.44
C GLU A 5 1.46 15.53 -4.48
N GLU A 6 1.85 15.37 -5.74
CA GLU A 6 1.36 16.18 -6.85
C GLU A 6 -0.13 15.95 -7.11
N GLN A 7 -0.57 14.69 -7.16
CA GLN A 7 -1.98 14.33 -7.32
C GLN A 7 -2.84 14.81 -6.15
N LEU A 8 -2.33 14.71 -4.92
CA LEU A 8 -3.04 15.17 -3.74
C LEU A 8 -3.17 16.70 -3.73
N LYS A 9 -2.10 17.41 -4.10
CA LYS A 9 -2.10 18.87 -4.22
C LYS A 9 -3.09 19.35 -5.28
N GLU A 10 -3.16 18.65 -6.41
CA GLU A 10 -4.11 18.95 -7.48
C GLU A 10 -5.56 18.66 -7.06
N ALA A 11 -5.80 17.53 -6.38
CA ALA A 11 -7.13 17.19 -5.86
C ALA A 11 -7.62 18.16 -4.77
N MET A 12 -6.70 18.71 -3.97
CA MET A 12 -7.02 19.68 -2.93
C MET A 12 -6.99 21.13 -3.43
N ALA A 13 -6.66 21.37 -4.70
CA ALA A 13 -6.66 22.70 -5.26
C ALA A 13 -8.07 23.30 -5.19
N ARG A 14 -8.16 24.50 -4.62
CA ARG A 14 -9.45 25.17 -4.41
C ARG A 14 -10.01 25.61 -5.76
N ARG A 15 -11.07 24.94 -6.21
CA ARG A 15 -11.80 25.29 -7.44
C ARG A 15 -13.02 26.12 -7.07
N GLU A 16 -13.17 27.29 -7.67
CA GLU A 16 -14.36 28.09 -7.47
C GLU A 16 -15.59 27.36 -8.02
N PRO A 17 -16.65 27.24 -7.21
CA PRO A 17 -17.89 26.66 -7.68
C PRO A 17 -18.54 27.58 -8.71
N SER A 18 -19.29 27.00 -9.66
CA SER A 18 -20.11 27.78 -10.61
C SER A 18 -21.10 28.70 -9.88
N GLY A 19 -21.43 29.87 -10.43
CA GLY A 19 -22.35 30.83 -9.80
C GLY A 19 -23.69 30.25 -9.33
N ASP A 20 -24.21 29.25 -10.03
CA ASP A 20 -25.49 28.60 -9.69
C ASP A 20 -25.37 27.51 -8.61
N PHE A 21 -24.17 27.29 -8.05
CA PHE A 21 -23.91 26.23 -7.08
C PHE A 21 -24.82 26.35 -5.86
N THR A 22 -24.90 27.53 -5.27
CA THR A 22 -25.74 27.79 -4.08
C THR A 22 -27.21 27.50 -4.37
N ALA A 23 -27.72 27.92 -5.53
CA ALA A 23 -29.09 27.67 -5.93
C ALA A 23 -29.38 26.17 -6.08
N ARG A 24 -28.46 25.41 -6.69
CA ARG A 24 -28.59 23.94 -6.83
C ARG A 24 -28.54 23.22 -5.49
N VAL A 25 -27.65 23.65 -4.60
CA VAL A 25 -27.52 23.06 -3.25
C VAL A 25 -28.79 23.31 -2.44
N LEU A 26 -29.31 24.53 -2.44
CA LEU A 26 -30.56 24.89 -1.75
C LEU A 26 -31.77 24.15 -2.34
N ALA A 27 -31.85 24.04 -3.68
CA ALA A 27 -32.91 23.29 -4.34
C ALA A 27 -32.86 21.79 -4.00
N LYS A 28 -31.66 21.21 -3.90
CA LYS A 28 -31.47 19.81 -3.50
C LYS A 28 -31.80 19.59 -2.02
N ALA A 29 -31.33 20.47 -1.13
CA ALA A 29 -31.62 20.40 0.30
C ALA A 29 -33.13 20.52 0.59
N ASN A 30 -33.83 21.42 -0.10
CA ASN A 30 -35.29 21.54 0.02
C ASN A 30 -36.04 20.33 -0.52
N ARG A 31 -35.53 19.69 -1.59
CA ARG A 31 -36.10 18.44 -2.12
C ARG A 31 -35.92 17.26 -1.16
N GLU A 32 -34.76 17.16 -0.52
CA GLU A 32 -34.49 16.15 0.52
C GLU A 32 -35.30 16.41 1.80
N ALA A 33 -35.60 17.67 2.13
CA ALA A 33 -36.45 18.02 3.26
C ALA A 33 -37.96 17.76 3.00
N ALA A 34 -38.42 17.95 1.76
CA ALA A 34 -39.83 17.78 1.38
C ALA A 34 -40.19 16.35 0.94
N GLY A 35 -39.23 15.61 0.36
CA GLY A 35 -39.38 14.21 -0.01
C GLY A 35 -38.91 13.30 1.12
N GLY A 36 -39.83 12.86 1.98
CA GLY A 36 -39.58 11.86 3.02
C GLY A 36 -39.16 10.51 2.46
N ALA A 37 -37.90 10.40 2.01
CA ALA A 37 -37.24 9.18 1.61
C ALA A 37 -35.91 9.06 2.36
N GLY A 38 -35.97 8.31 3.46
CA GLY A 38 -34.81 7.66 4.06
C GLY A 38 -33.80 8.59 4.72
N ASN A 39 -34.12 9.06 5.93
CA ASN A 39 -33.17 9.72 6.82
C ASN A 39 -32.23 8.70 7.47
N SER A 40 -31.55 7.90 6.64
CA SER A 40 -30.75 6.73 7.01
C SER A 40 -29.68 7.04 8.06
N TRP A 41 -29.17 8.27 8.07
CA TRP A 41 -28.19 8.70 9.07
C TRP A 41 -28.84 8.92 10.44
N ARG A 42 -29.96 9.64 10.54
CA ARG A 42 -30.65 9.88 11.82
C ARG A 42 -31.33 8.63 12.36
N ASP A 43 -31.82 7.75 11.48
CA ASP A 43 -32.39 6.45 11.85
C ASP A 43 -31.32 5.50 12.40
N TRP A 44 -30.07 5.57 11.91
CA TRP A 44 -28.94 4.84 12.48
C TRP A 44 -28.63 5.24 13.94
N PHE A 45 -28.78 6.52 14.29
CA PHE A 45 -28.61 6.99 15.67
C PHE A 45 -29.78 6.63 16.60
N ARG A 46 -30.95 6.27 16.06
CA ARG A 46 -32.14 5.88 16.83
C ARG A 46 -32.45 4.38 16.81
N ALA A 47 -31.67 3.59 16.08
CA ALA A 47 -31.85 2.14 16.01
C ALA A 47 -31.65 1.48 17.39
N PRO A 48 -32.54 0.55 17.80
CA PRO A 48 -32.48 -0.12 19.09
C PRO A 48 -31.14 -0.84 19.27
N MET A 49 -30.60 -0.79 20.50
CA MET A 49 -29.24 -1.24 20.86
C MET A 49 -28.86 -2.62 20.29
N ALA A 50 -29.83 -3.52 20.12
CA ALA A 50 -29.66 -4.85 19.53
C ALA A 50 -29.11 -4.86 18.09
N TRP A 51 -29.47 -3.89 17.25
CA TRP A 51 -28.98 -3.81 15.85
C TRP A 51 -27.59 -3.17 15.73
N ARG A 52 -27.16 -2.41 16.74
CA ARG A 52 -25.80 -1.82 16.79
C ARG A 52 -24.73 -2.91 16.98
N PHE A 53 -25.06 -3.98 17.69
CA PHE A 53 -24.15 -5.12 17.88
C PHE A 53 -24.00 -5.97 16.62
N ALA A 54 -25.03 -6.07 15.77
CA ALA A 54 -24.94 -6.79 14.49
C ALA A 54 -23.96 -6.10 13.52
N GLY A 55 -23.98 -4.77 13.44
CA GLY A 55 -23.01 -4.00 12.65
C GLY A 55 -21.59 -4.06 13.23
N ALA A 56 -21.46 -4.01 14.57
CA ALA A 56 -20.17 -4.11 15.24
C ALA A 56 -19.52 -5.49 15.02
N ALA A 57 -20.30 -6.58 15.03
CA ALA A 57 -19.81 -7.92 14.73
C ALA A 57 -19.29 -8.05 13.28
N ALA A 58 -20.02 -7.49 12.30
CA ALA A 58 -19.58 -7.49 10.90
C ALA A 58 -18.28 -6.70 10.69
N CYS A 59 -18.14 -5.52 11.32
CA CYS A 59 -16.90 -4.75 11.28
C CYS A 59 -15.74 -5.47 11.98
N ALA A 60 -15.99 -6.16 13.09
CA ALA A 60 -14.97 -6.94 13.80
C ALA A 60 -14.46 -8.12 12.95
N VAL A 61 -15.35 -8.81 12.25
CA VAL A 61 -14.98 -9.90 11.32
C VAL A 61 -14.15 -9.35 10.16
N LEU A 62 -14.56 -8.23 9.55
CA LEU A 62 -13.81 -7.59 8.46
C LEU A 62 -12.41 -7.16 8.89
N LEU A 63 -12.29 -6.52 10.06
CA LEU A 63 -11.00 -6.11 10.62
C LEU A 63 -10.12 -7.32 10.95
N ALA A 64 -10.66 -8.39 11.52
CA ALA A 64 -9.94 -9.63 11.79
C ALA A 64 -9.42 -10.30 10.51
N THR A 65 -10.24 -10.35 9.45
CA THR A 65 -9.80 -10.85 8.15
C THR A 65 -8.71 -9.97 7.54
N SER A 66 -8.82 -8.63 7.59
CA SER A 66 -7.78 -7.75 7.06
C SER A 66 -6.46 -7.81 7.85
N GLY A 67 -6.53 -8.00 9.17
CA GLY A 67 -5.35 -8.13 10.03
C GLY A 67 -4.56 -9.41 9.76
N SER A 68 -5.26 -10.51 9.48
CA SER A 68 -4.62 -11.81 9.21
C SER A 68 -3.77 -11.82 7.93
N VAL A 69 -4.19 -11.09 6.89
CA VAL A 69 -3.47 -11.04 5.60
C VAL A 69 -2.17 -10.21 5.72
N MET A 70 -2.16 -9.19 6.59
CA MET A 70 -0.97 -8.35 6.75
C MET A 70 0.12 -9.03 7.60
N TYR A 71 -0.26 -9.92 8.52
CA TYR A 71 0.69 -10.64 9.38
C TYR A 71 1.53 -11.66 8.60
N GLU A 72 0.95 -12.33 7.59
CA GLU A 72 1.70 -13.26 6.75
C GLU A 72 2.81 -12.60 5.91
N GLN A 73 2.64 -11.33 5.52
CA GLN A 73 3.64 -10.64 4.71
C GLN A 73 4.90 -10.29 5.52
N HIS A 74 4.75 -10.00 6.81
CA HIS A 74 5.87 -9.67 7.69
C HIS A 74 6.76 -10.89 8.01
N GLU A 75 6.17 -12.07 8.22
CA GLU A 75 6.97 -13.30 8.42
C GLU A 75 7.77 -13.68 7.17
N ARG A 76 7.20 -13.50 5.97
CA ARG A 76 7.90 -13.77 4.71
C ARG A 76 9.06 -12.79 4.49
N ALA A 77 8.90 -11.52 4.87
CA ALA A 77 9.97 -10.53 4.78
C ALA A 77 11.14 -10.87 5.72
N ALA A 78 10.86 -11.23 6.98
CA ALA A 78 11.89 -11.57 7.97
C ALA A 78 12.70 -12.82 7.58
N ARG A 79 12.04 -13.86 7.05
CA ARG A 79 12.75 -15.07 6.56
C ARG A 79 13.56 -14.79 5.28
N GLY A 80 13.12 -13.83 4.46
CA GLY A 80 13.83 -13.40 3.26
C GLY A 80 15.16 -12.68 3.55
N GLU A 81 15.22 -11.88 4.60
CA GLU A 81 16.43 -11.13 4.98
C GLU A 81 17.59 -12.05 5.38
N ALA A 82 17.34 -13.05 6.23
CA ALA A 82 18.38 -13.99 6.65
C ALA A 82 18.93 -14.83 5.48
N ALA A 83 18.09 -15.17 4.51
CA ALA A 83 18.50 -15.88 3.30
C ALA A 83 19.33 -14.97 2.37
N LYS A 84 18.97 -13.70 2.27
CA LYS A 84 19.67 -12.70 1.46
C LYS A 84 21.10 -12.47 1.94
N ASP A 85 21.32 -12.38 3.25
CA ASP A 85 22.67 -12.16 3.81
C ASP A 85 23.62 -13.33 3.51
N LYS A 86 23.11 -14.56 3.63
CA LYS A 86 23.87 -15.77 3.26
C LYS A 86 24.20 -15.80 1.77
N LEU A 87 23.22 -15.47 0.92
CA LEU A 87 23.41 -15.39 -0.53
C LEU A 87 24.48 -14.35 -0.89
N MET A 88 24.39 -13.14 -0.32
CA MET A 88 25.34 -12.07 -0.58
C MET A 88 26.77 -12.46 -0.20
N THR A 89 26.93 -13.17 0.92
CA THR A 89 28.25 -13.68 1.34
C THR A 89 28.79 -14.71 0.36
N ALA A 90 27.96 -15.68 -0.05
CA ALA A 90 28.36 -16.70 -1.02
C ALA A 90 28.76 -16.10 -2.38
N VAL A 91 27.98 -15.14 -2.89
CA VAL A 91 28.27 -14.42 -4.14
C VAL A 91 29.59 -13.67 -4.04
N ARG A 92 29.88 -13.03 -2.90
CA ARG A 92 31.14 -12.31 -2.69
C ARG A 92 32.34 -13.24 -2.71
N ILE A 93 32.24 -14.39 -2.05
CA ILE A 93 33.29 -15.43 -2.06
C ILE A 93 33.50 -15.97 -3.48
N ALA A 94 32.41 -16.29 -4.18
CA ALA A 94 32.46 -16.78 -5.55
C ALA A 94 33.13 -15.76 -6.49
N GLY A 95 32.79 -14.48 -6.37
CA GLY A 95 33.42 -13.40 -7.14
C GLY A 95 34.93 -13.32 -6.90
N VAL A 96 35.38 -13.39 -5.64
CA VAL A 96 36.81 -13.39 -5.29
C VAL A 96 37.54 -14.60 -5.88
N LYS A 97 36.94 -15.79 -5.80
CA LYS A 97 37.52 -17.03 -6.37
C LYS A 97 37.60 -16.97 -7.89
N LEU A 98 36.57 -16.48 -8.55
CA LEU A 98 36.56 -16.30 -10.00
C LEU A 98 37.67 -15.34 -10.45
N GLN A 99 37.85 -14.22 -9.74
CA GLN A 99 38.90 -13.26 -10.05
C GLN A 99 40.30 -13.83 -9.81
N GLN A 100 40.46 -14.71 -8.82
CA GLN A 100 41.72 -15.40 -8.55
C GLN A 100 42.06 -16.38 -9.69
N VAL A 101 41.09 -17.19 -10.14
CA VAL A 101 41.26 -18.11 -11.26
C VAL A 101 41.58 -17.35 -12.54
N HIS A 102 40.86 -16.27 -12.83
CA HIS A 102 41.12 -15.44 -14.01
C HIS A 102 42.55 -14.89 -14.03
N ARG A 103 43.05 -14.41 -12.89
CA ARG A 103 44.45 -13.95 -12.78
C ARG A 103 45.46 -15.08 -12.99
N HIS A 104 45.21 -16.27 -12.47
CA HIS A 104 46.09 -17.41 -12.70
C HIS A 104 46.13 -17.82 -14.18
N VAL A 105 44.98 -17.85 -14.86
CA VAL A 105 44.93 -18.17 -16.29
C VAL A 105 45.74 -17.16 -17.11
N LEU A 106 45.55 -15.85 -16.85
CA LEU A 106 46.33 -14.81 -17.53
C LEU A 106 47.84 -14.92 -17.28
N GLN A 107 48.26 -15.33 -16.08
CA GLN A 107 49.67 -15.54 -15.76
C GLN A 107 50.26 -16.76 -16.48
N VAL A 108 49.49 -17.85 -16.58
CA VAL A 108 49.91 -19.06 -17.31
C VAL A 108 50.04 -18.75 -18.81
N GLU A 109 49.04 -18.07 -19.40
CA GLU A 109 49.09 -17.66 -20.81
C GLU A 109 50.29 -16.74 -21.10
N ALA A 110 50.60 -15.80 -20.20
CA ALA A 110 51.76 -14.92 -20.35
C ALA A 110 53.12 -15.65 -20.22
N MET A 111 53.18 -16.74 -19.44
CA MET A 111 54.37 -17.58 -19.33
C MET A 111 54.57 -18.46 -20.56
N GLU A 112 53.49 -19.04 -21.11
CA GLU A 112 53.55 -19.84 -22.33
C GLU A 112 53.92 -19.01 -23.56
N ALA A 113 53.49 -17.74 -23.64
CA ALA A 113 53.83 -16.86 -24.75
C ALA A 113 55.29 -16.36 -24.77
N ASN A 114 56.06 -16.59 -23.70
CA ASN A 114 57.44 -16.11 -23.54
C ASN A 114 58.49 -17.25 -23.56
N GLN A 115 58.07 -18.47 -23.90
CA GLN A 115 58.92 -19.63 -24.22
C GLN A 115 58.96 -19.85 -25.73
#